data_AF-A0A922VGB4-F1
#
_entry.id   AF-A0A922VGB4-F1
#
_cell.length_a   1.000
_cell.length_b   1.000
_cell.length_c   1.000
_cell.angle_alpha   90.00
_cell.angle_beta   90.00
_cell.angle_gamma   90.00
#
_symmetry.space_group_name_H-M   'P 1'
#
loop_
_entity.id
_entity.type
_entity.pdbx_description
1 polymer ?
#
loop_
_entity_poly.entity_id
_entity_poly.type
_entity_poly.pdbx_seq_one_letter_code
_entity_poly.pdbx_strand_id
1 'polypeptide(L)'
;MISFILAAGGAAASEEPYGLTAALREGGIVSQSTFTILVLFLFVSLYILFTKLFEQTKVINQRKRIAQGFWNFSNLNEGAAKLEPNSAYRQLVDDGLAAQEQHKLLT
;
A
#
# COMPACT_ATOMS: atom_id res chain seq x y z
N MET A 1 -7.92 29.41 -19.43
CA MET A 1 -9.00 29.33 -18.43
C MET A 1 -8.97 27.94 -17.82
N ILE A 2 -8.50 27.81 -16.59
CA ILE A 2 -8.52 26.56 -15.83
C ILE A 2 -9.83 26.58 -15.04
N SER A 3 -10.80 25.77 -15.44
CA SER A 3 -12.06 25.62 -14.70
C SER A 3 -11.86 24.63 -13.57
N PHE A 4 -11.85 25.16 -12.34
CA PHE A 4 -11.90 24.38 -11.10
C PHE A 4 -13.21 23.60 -11.02
N ILE A 5 -13.13 22.27 -11.05
CA ILE A 5 -14.24 21.39 -10.69
C ILE A 5 -14.19 21.20 -9.17
N LEU A 6 -14.65 22.21 -8.44
CA LEU A 6 -14.95 22.09 -7.02
C LEU A 6 -16.31 22.72 -6.75
N ALA A 7 -17.36 21.96 -7.04
CA ALA A 7 -18.68 22.14 -6.42
C ALA A 7 -19.57 20.93 -6.72
N ALA A 8 -19.75 20.09 -5.71
CA ALA A 8 -21.05 19.47 -5.45
C ALA A 8 -21.22 19.42 -3.92
N GLY A 9 -21.16 20.60 -3.30
CA GLY A 9 -21.69 20.80 -1.96
C GLY A 9 -23.22 20.80 -2.04
N GLY A 10 -23.84 19.86 -1.33
CA GLY A 10 -25.23 19.89 -0.87
C GLY A 10 -26.26 20.52 -1.82
N ALA A 11 -26.66 19.80 -2.87
CA ALA A 11 -27.97 20.03 -3.44
C ALA A 11 -29.01 19.45 -2.47
N ALA A 12 -29.92 20.29 -1.98
CA ALA A 12 -31.11 19.84 -1.28
C ALA A 12 -31.80 18.79 -2.15
N ALA A 13 -31.90 17.57 -1.64
CA ALA A 13 -32.49 16.46 -2.37
C ALA A 13 -33.95 16.80 -2.65
N SER A 14 -34.30 17.03 -3.93
CA SER A 14 -35.61 16.64 -4.42
C SER A 14 -35.86 15.20 -3.97
N GLU A 15 -37.08 14.86 -3.54
CA GLU A 15 -37.44 13.46 -3.30
C GLU A 15 -37.40 12.73 -4.64
N GLU A 16 -36.20 12.32 -5.06
CA GLU A 16 -35.97 11.48 -6.22
C GLU A 16 -36.55 10.11 -5.90
N PRO A 17 -37.60 9.64 -6.60
CA PRO A 17 -38.27 8.37 -6.29
C PRO A 17 -37.32 7.17 -6.34
N TYR A 18 -36.18 7.31 -7.00
CA TYR A 18 -35.14 6.29 -7.17
C TYR A 18 -33.82 6.64 -6.47
N GLY A 19 -33.85 7.54 -5.48
CA GLY A 19 -32.69 7.90 -4.68
C GLY A 19 -32.25 6.80 -3.71
N LEU A 20 -31.01 6.90 -3.21
CA LEU A 20 -30.43 5.94 -2.26
C LEU A 20 -31.28 5.80 -0.97
N THR A 21 -31.77 6.93 -0.45
CA THR A 21 -32.60 6.96 0.76
C THR A 21 -33.97 6.31 0.55
N ALA A 22 -34.58 6.52 -0.62
CA ALA A 22 -35.83 5.87 -1.01
C ALA A 22 -35.63 4.35 -1.14
N ALA A 23 -34.58 3.92 -1.85
CA ALA A 23 -34.25 2.50 -2.03
C ALA A 23 -33.98 1.77 -0.71
N LEU A 24 -33.28 2.40 0.25
CA LEU A 24 -33.03 1.83 1.57
C LEU A 24 -34.27 1.78 2.47
N ARG A 25 -35.22 2.70 2.28
CA ARG A 25 -36.49 2.70 3.00
C ARG A 25 -37.43 1.62 2.46
N GLU A 26 -37.57 1.51 1.14
CA GLU A 26 -38.43 0.51 0.50
C GLU A 26 -37.89 -0.92 0.62
N GLY A 27 -36.56 -1.11 0.54
CA GLY A 27 -35.92 -2.43 0.61
C GLY A 27 -35.89 -3.07 2.01
N GLY A 28 -36.35 -2.36 3.04
CA GLY A 28 -36.43 -2.86 4.42
C GLY A 28 -35.09 -3.27 5.03
N ILE A 29 -35.14 -4.09 6.08
CA ILE A 29 -33.96 -4.46 6.90
C ILE A 29 -32.90 -5.25 6.12
N VAL A 30 -33.32 -6.04 5.14
CA VAL A 30 -32.40 -6.83 4.31
C VAL A 30 -31.55 -5.89 3.46
N SER A 31 -32.17 -4.94 2.75
CA SER A 31 -31.43 -3.96 1.95
C SER A 31 -30.49 -3.10 2.79
N GLN A 32 -30.93 -2.66 3.97
CA GLN A 32 -30.12 -1.83 4.87
C GLN A 32 -28.91 -2.58 5.41
N SER A 33 -29.07 -3.87 5.77
CA SER A 33 -27.97 -4.69 6.27
C SER A 33 -26.94 -4.98 5.18
N THR A 34 -27.38 -5.35 3.96
CA THR A 34 -26.47 -5.54 2.82
C THR A 34 -25.73 -4.25 2.47
N PHE A 35 -26.43 -3.13 2.39
CA PHE A 35 -25.81 -1.84 2.13
C PHE A 35 -24.75 -1.49 3.19
N THR A 36 -25.04 -1.73 4.46
CA THR A 36 -24.09 -1.50 5.56
C THR A 36 -22.84 -2.37 5.41
N ILE A 37 -23.01 -3.66 5.07
CA ILE A 37 -21.88 -4.57 4.80
C ILE A 37 -21.03 -4.06 3.64
N LEU A 38 -21.66 -3.62 2.54
CA LEU A 38 -20.95 -3.09 1.37
C LEU A 38 -20.16 -1.82 1.70
N VAL A 39 -20.76 -0.89 2.44
CA VAL A 39 -20.10 0.35 2.86
C VAL A 39 -18.93 0.06 3.80
N LEU A 40 -19.13 -0.82 4.79
CA LEU A 40 -18.06 -1.22 5.70
C LEU A 40 -16.92 -1.90 4.94
N PHE A 41 -17.25 -2.84 4.05
CA PHE A 41 -16.28 -3.53 3.21
C PHE A 41 -15.48 -2.54 2.35
N LEU A 42 -16.15 -1.57 1.71
CA LEU A 42 -15.50 -0.53 0.92
C LEU A 42 -14.45 0.23 1.74
N PHE A 43 -14.82 0.76 2.89
CA PHE A 43 -13.89 1.56 3.71
C PHE A 43 -12.75 0.72 4.30
N VAL A 44 -13.03 -0.52 4.72
CA VAL A 44 -11.99 -1.45 5.21
C VAL A 44 -11.01 -1.80 4.09
N SER A 45 -11.49 -2.12 2.89
CA SER A 45 -10.63 -2.40 1.73
C SER A 45 -9.79 -1.19 1.33
N LEU A 46 -10.37 0.01 1.30
CA LEU A 46 -9.62 1.23 1.00
C LEU A 46 -8.55 1.53 2.05
N TYR A 47 -8.85 1.33 3.34
CA TYR A 47 -7.87 1.49 4.41
C TYR A 47 -6.66 0.57 4.24
N ILE A 48 -6.90 -0.73 3.96
CA ILE A 48 -5.82 -1.69 3.72
C ILE A 48 -5.05 -1.32 2.45
N LEU A 49 -5.74 -0.91 1.39
CA LEU A 49 -5.12 -0.51 0.14
C LEU A 49 -4.14 0.64 0.37
N PHE A 50 -4.58 1.74 1.00
CA PHE A 50 -3.71 2.89 1.23
C PHE A 50 -2.53 2.53 2.13
N THR A 51 -2.77 1.87 3.27
CA THR A 51 -1.69 1.49 4.20
C THR A 51 -0.65 0.60 3.51
N LYS A 52 -1.08 -0.40 2.74
CA LYS A 52 -0.16 -1.29 2.02
C LYS A 52 0.50 -0.64 0.82
N LEU A 53 -0.18 0.23 0.08
CA LEU A 53 0.43 0.97 -1.03
C LEU A 53 1.58 1.87 -0.54
N PHE A 54 1.43 2.53 0.61
CA PHE A 54 2.51 3.35 1.18
C PHE A 54 3.72 2.48 1.58
N GLU A 55 3.49 1.36 2.26
CA GLU A 55 4.55 0.40 2.60
C GLU A 55 5.27 -0.14 1.35
N GLN A 56 4.51 -0.58 0.35
CA GLN A 56 5.06 -1.11 -0.91
C GLN A 56 5.84 -0.05 -1.68
N THR A 57 5.32 1.19 -1.75
CA THR A 57 5.99 2.30 -2.44
C THR A 57 7.36 2.56 -1.81
N LYS A 58 7.47 2.53 -0.48
CA LYS A 58 8.75 2.67 0.23
C LYS A 58 9.75 1.60 -0.19
N VAL A 59 9.34 0.33 -0.18
CA VAL A 59 10.21 -0.81 -0.57
C VAL A 59 10.60 -0.73 -2.04
N ILE A 60 9.67 -0.40 -2.94
CA ILE A 60 9.94 -0.23 -4.38
C ILE A 60 10.96 0.90 -4.62
N ASN A 61 10.86 2.00 -3.89
CA ASN A 61 11.82 3.10 -3.99
C ASN A 61 13.20 2.71 -3.47
N GLN A 62 13.29 1.96 -2.36
CA GLN A 62 14.55 1.38 -1.89
C GLN A 62 15.17 0.48 -2.98
N ARG A 63 14.39 -0.42 -3.58
CA ARG A 63 14.85 -1.28 -4.68
C ARG A 63 15.48 -0.49 -5.83
N LYS A 64 14.81 0.59 -6.27
CA LYS A 64 15.28 1.44 -7.36
C LYS A 64 16.64 2.07 -7.04
N ARG A 65 16.85 2.54 -5.80
CA ARG A 65 18.13 3.12 -5.35
C ARG A 65 19.24 2.08 -5.33
N ILE A 66 18.94 0.87 -4.86
CA ILE A 66 19.89 -0.23 -4.75
C ILE A 66 20.31 -0.74 -6.14
N ALA A 67 19.35 -0.90 -7.05
CA ALA A 67 19.57 -1.42 -8.40
C ALA A 67 20.56 -0.58 -9.23
N GLN A 68 20.73 0.72 -8.90
CA GLN A 68 21.64 1.61 -9.63
C GLN A 68 23.13 1.41 -9.30
N GLY A 69 23.46 0.83 -8.14
CA GLY A 69 24.84 0.86 -7.66
C GLY A 69 25.30 -0.36 -6.85
N PHE A 70 24.38 -1.18 -6.35
CA PHE A 70 24.75 -2.29 -5.47
C PHE A 70 25.69 -3.32 -6.11
N TRP A 71 25.51 -3.60 -7.40
CA TRP A 71 26.34 -4.57 -8.12
C TRP A 71 27.67 -4.00 -8.61
N ASN A 72 27.93 -2.71 -8.41
CA ASN A 72 29.18 -2.07 -8.82
C ASN A 72 30.30 -2.20 -7.78
N PHE A 73 29.99 -2.71 -6.58
CA PHE A 73 30.98 -2.90 -5.53
C PHE A 73 31.76 -4.19 -5.72
N SER A 74 33.03 -4.17 -5.33
CA SER A 74 33.96 -5.30 -5.49
C SER A 74 33.64 -6.47 -4.55
N ASN A 75 32.92 -6.21 -3.47
CA ASN A 75 32.53 -7.20 -2.47
C ASN A 75 31.18 -6.88 -1.81
N LEU A 76 30.53 -7.90 -1.27
CA LEU A 76 29.21 -7.80 -0.63
C LEU A 76 29.21 -6.92 0.64
N ASN A 77 30.33 -6.85 1.37
CA ASN A 77 30.44 -6.03 2.58
C ASN A 77 30.37 -4.52 2.27
N GLU A 78 31.05 -4.08 1.21
CA GLU A 78 30.97 -2.71 0.71
C GLU A 78 29.56 -2.36 0.23
N GLY A 79 28.93 -3.29 -0.51
CA GLY A 79 27.54 -3.14 -0.93
C GLY A 79 26.58 -3.03 0.25
N ALA A 80 26.75 -3.84 1.28
CA ALA A 80 25.95 -3.83 2.50
C ALA A 80 26.02 -2.46 3.22
N ALA A 81 27.23 -1.90 3.35
CA ALA A 81 27.46 -0.61 4.02
C ALA A 81 26.74 0.58 3.36
N LYS A 82 26.34 0.46 2.09
CA LYS A 82 25.60 1.49 1.35
C LYS A 82 24.08 1.34 1.44
N LEU A 83 23.58 0.24 2.00
CA LEU A 83 22.15 0.01 2.22
C LEU A 83 21.67 0.73 3.48
N GLU A 84 20.39 1.14 3.48
CA GLU A 84 19.76 1.67 4.69
C GLU A 84 19.74 0.59 5.79
N PRO A 85 20.22 0.87 7.02
CA PRO A 85 20.39 -0.13 8.07
C PRO A 85 19.12 -0.92 8.42
N ASN A 86 17.95 -0.27 8.36
CA ASN A 86 16.65 -0.88 8.68
C ASN A 86 15.86 -1.28 7.43
N SER A 87 16.52 -1.58 6.31
CA SER A 87 15.85 -2.01 5.08
C SER A 87 15.83 -3.53 4.96
N ALA A 88 14.76 -4.07 4.35
CA ALA A 88 14.66 -5.50 4.05
C ALA A 88 15.82 -6.00 3.16
N TYR A 89 16.35 -5.11 2.30
CA TYR A 89 17.51 -5.42 1.46
C TYR A 89 18.80 -5.53 2.27
N ARG A 90 18.98 -4.73 3.33
CA ARG A 90 20.14 -4.86 4.22
C ARG A 90 20.12 -6.21 4.92
N GLN A 91 18.96 -6.59 5.45
CA GLN A 91 18.77 -7.89 6.09
C GLN A 91 19.10 -9.06 5.14
N LEU A 92 18.61 -9.00 3.88
CA LEU A 92 18.92 -10.02 2.88
C LEU A 92 20.43 -10.18 2.62
N VAL A 93 21.17 -9.07 2.58
CA VAL A 93 22.63 -9.11 2.36
C VAL A 93 23.36 -9.60 3.60
N ASP A 94 22.95 -9.17 4.79
CA ASP A 94 23.53 -9.60 6.06
C ASP A 94 23.32 -11.12 6.25
N ASP A 95 22.14 -11.65 5.92
CA ASP A 95 21.86 -13.10 5.93
C ASP A 95 22.76 -13.85 4.94
N GLY A 96 22.99 -13.29 3.75
CA GLY A 96 23.91 -13.87 2.76
C GLY A 96 25.37 -13.88 3.21
N LEU A 97 25.82 -12.81 3.88
CA LEU A 97 27.16 -12.73 4.47
C LEU A 97 27.33 -13.75 5.60
N ALA A 98 26.34 -13.88 6.49
CA ALA A 98 26.34 -14.87 7.55
C ALA A 98 26.40 -16.31 7.00
N ALA A 99 25.65 -16.60 5.94
CA ALA A 99 25.70 -17.91 5.27
C ALA A 99 27.09 -18.18 4.65
N GLN A 100 27.73 -17.18 4.05
CA GLN A 100 29.08 -17.31 3.50
C GLN A 100 30.11 -17.60 4.60
N GLU A 101 29.98 -16.99 5.77
CA GLU A 101 30.85 -17.24 6.92
C GLU A 101 30.67 -18.66 7.46
N GLN A 102 29.42 -19.11 7.62
CA GLN A 102 29.13 -20.48 8.02
C GLN A 102 29.67 -21.52 7.03
N HIS A 103 29.54 -21.26 5.72
CA HIS A 103 30.11 -22.15 4.70
C HIS A 103 31.63 -22.30 4.83
N LYS A 104 32.34 -21.21 5.15
CA LYS A 104 33.80 -21.24 5.38
C LYS A 104 34.20 -22.06 6.60
N LEU A 105 33.31 -22.25 7.57
CA LEU A 105 33.57 -23.10 8.75
C LEU A 105 33.34 -24.59 8.46
N LEU A 106 32.68 -24.91 7.36
CA LEU A 106 32.34 -26.28 6.95
C LEU A 106 33.31 -26.85 5.89
N THR A 107 34.21 -26.02 5.34
CA THR A 107 35.21 -26.40 4.33
C THR A 107 36.60 -26.09 4.85
#